data_AF-A0AAN4NN94-F1
#
_entry.id   AF-A0AAN4NN94-F1
#
_cell.length_a   1.000
_cell.length_b   1.000
_cell.length_c   1.000
_cell.angle_alpha   90.00
_cell.angle_beta   90.00
_cell.angle_gamma   90.00
#
_symmetry.space_group_name_H-M   'P 1'
#
loop_
_entity.id
_entity.type
_entity.pdbx_description
1 polymer ?
#
loop_
_entity_poly.entity_id
_entity_poly.type
_entity_poly.pdbx_seq_one_letter_code
_entity_poly.pdbx_strand_id
1 'polypeptide(L)'
;MAKAFDYILNHWNALNEFCRDGWVEIDNNIGENALRSVAVGRKNYLFFGSDKGGESAAIIYSLLVTCKLNEVEPENWLREVIVKLNDWPSNR
;
A
#
# COMPACT_ATOMS: atom_id res chain seq x y z
N MET A 1 17.44 -15.95 21.48
CA MET A 1 18.50 -16.00 20.46
C MET A 1 18.19 -17.00 19.35
N ALA A 2 17.94 -18.28 19.63
CA ALA A 2 17.65 -19.29 18.58
C ALA A 2 16.58 -18.88 17.56
N LYS A 3 15.41 -18.40 18.01
CA LYS A 3 14.28 -18.02 17.13
C LYS A 3 14.62 -16.98 16.05
N ALA A 4 15.51 -16.03 16.33
CA ALA A 4 15.88 -14.99 15.37
C ALA A 4 16.79 -15.57 14.27
N PHE A 5 17.74 -16.42 14.65
CA PHE A 5 18.58 -17.16 13.69
C PHE A 5 17.74 -18.11 12.85
N ASP A 6 16.84 -18.87 13.46
CA ASP A 6 15.92 -19.76 12.73
C ASP A 6 15.05 -18.98 11.74
N TYR A 7 14.55 -17.80 12.13
CA TYR A 7 13.77 -16.94 11.24
C TYR A 7 14.57 -16.49 10.01
N ILE A 8 15.81 -16.02 10.21
CA ILE A 8 16.69 -15.59 9.11
C ILE A 8 16.99 -16.77 8.18
N LEU A 9 17.34 -17.93 8.74
CA LEU A 9 17.65 -19.13 7.96
C LEU A 9 16.45 -19.58 7.11
N ASN A 10 15.24 -19.52 7.66
CA ASN A 10 14.01 -19.84 6.93
C ASN A 10 13.71 -18.86 5.77
N HIS A 11 14.22 -17.63 5.83
CA HIS A 11 14.01 -16.60 4.80
C HIS A 11 15.25 -16.31 3.95
N TRP A 12 16.30 -17.14 4.07
CA TRP A 12 17.60 -16.90 3.43
C TRP A 12 17.52 -16.67 1.92
N ASN A 13 16.65 -17.42 1.23
CA ASN A 13 16.44 -17.26 -0.21
C ASN A 13 15.86 -15.89 -0.56
N ALA A 14 14.80 -15.45 0.14
CA ALA A 14 14.19 -14.16 -0.08
C ALA A 14 15.15 -13.00 0.23
N LEU A 15 15.95 -13.13 1.30
CA LEU A 15 16.95 -12.13 1.68
C LEU A 15 18.09 -12.00 0.67
N ASN A 16 18.34 -13.00 -0.17
CA ASN A 16 19.40 -12.98 -1.18
C ASN A 16 18.87 -12.77 -2.61
N GLU A 17 17.58 -12.49 -2.78
CA GLU A 17 16.99 -12.32 -4.12
C GLU A 17 17.62 -11.15 -4.88
N PHE A 18 17.95 -10.06 -4.18
CA PHE A 18 18.66 -8.91 -4.76
C PHE A 18 20.04 -9.26 -5.36
N CYS A 19 20.68 -10.35 -4.90
CA CYS A 19 21.94 -10.83 -5.48
C CYS A 19 21.72 -11.55 -6.83
N ARG A 20 20.48 -11.97 -7.11
CA ARG A 20 20.09 -12.75 -8.30
C ARG A 20 19.38 -11.88 -9.33
N ASP A 21 18.56 -10.93 -8.86
CA ASP A 21 17.83 -9.99 -9.70
C ASP A 21 18.18 -8.54 -9.32
N GLY A 22 18.84 -7.84 -10.26
CA GLY A 22 19.23 -6.44 -10.08
C GLY A 22 18.07 -5.44 -10.12
N TRP A 23 16.84 -5.89 -10.41
CA TRP A 23 15.64 -5.07 -10.29
C TRP A 23 15.07 -5.06 -8.86
N VAL A 24 15.51 -5.99 -8.01
CA VAL A 24 15.04 -6.11 -6.64
C VAL A 24 15.95 -5.29 -5.72
N GLU A 25 15.34 -4.43 -4.91
CA GLU A 25 16.04 -3.66 -3.89
C GLU A 25 16.58 -4.57 -2.78
N ILE A 26 17.70 -4.19 -2.17
CA ILE A 26 18.30 -4.92 -1.05
C ILE A 26 17.42 -4.92 0.21
N ASP A 27 16.50 -3.96 0.30
CA ASP A 27 15.60 -3.78 1.43
C ASP A 27 14.14 -3.56 0.97
N ASN A 28 13.22 -3.64 1.92
CA ASN A 28 11.79 -3.42 1.69
C ASN A 28 11.33 -2.03 2.18
N ASN A 29 12.22 -1.04 2.26
CA ASN A 29 11.86 0.28 2.81
C ASN A 29 10.76 0.96 1.99
N ILE A 30 10.73 0.74 0.67
CA ILE A 30 9.68 1.28 -0.21
C ILE A 30 8.30 0.76 0.21
N GLY A 31 8.18 -0.57 0.39
CA GLY A 31 6.93 -1.20 0.82
C GLY A 31 6.52 -0.81 2.25
N GLU A 32 7.47 -0.80 3.18
CA GLU A 32 7.22 -0.40 4.57
C GLU A 32 6.78 1.07 4.68
N ASN A 33 7.42 1.98 3.93
CA ASN A 33 7.03 3.38 3.90
C ASN A 33 5.64 3.59 3.28
N ALA A 34 5.28 2.82 2.25
CA ALA A 34 3.92 2.86 1.68
C ALA A 34 2.87 2.48 2.74
N LEU A 35 3.13 1.42 3.52
CA LEU A 35 2.23 0.94 4.58
C LEU A 35 2.19 1.85 5.83
N ARG A 36 3.19 2.72 6.02
CA ARG A 36 3.25 3.65 7.16
C ARG A 36 2.01 4.53 7.26
N SER A 37 1.48 4.98 6.11
CA SER A 37 0.26 5.77 6.03
C SER A 37 -0.96 5.03 6.59
N VAL A 38 -1.10 3.74 6.25
CA VAL A 38 -2.15 2.85 6.75
C VAL A 38 -2.01 2.62 8.25
N ALA A 39 -0.78 2.41 8.73
CA ALA A 39 -0.51 2.20 10.16
C ALA A 39 -0.91 3.43 10.99
N VAL A 40 -0.62 4.65 10.51
CA VAL A 40 -1.05 5.91 11.15
C VAL A 40 -2.57 6.05 11.08
N GLY A 41 -3.18 5.79 9.92
CA GLY A 41 -4.63 5.84 9.75
C GLY A 41 -5.36 4.93 10.73
N ARG A 42 -4.94 3.66 10.84
CA ARG A 42 -5.52 2.68 11.77
C ARG A 42 -5.55 3.16 13.22
N LYS A 43 -4.53 3.92 13.66
CA LYS A 43 -4.50 4.50 15.01
C LYS A 43 -5.50 5.64 15.18
N ASN A 44 -5.82 6.36 14.11
CA ASN A 44 -6.66 7.56 14.13
C ASN A 44 -8.14 7.27 13.79
N TYR A 45 -8.45 6.10 13.26
CA TYR A 45 -9.81 5.72 12.94
C TYR A 45 -10.57 5.29 14.19
N LEU A 46 -11.61 6.04 14.54
CA LEU A 46 -12.45 5.80 15.73
C LEU A 46 -13.21 4.46 15.66
N PHE A 47 -13.46 3.97 14.43
CA PHE A 47 -14.18 2.73 14.17
C PHE A 47 -13.48 1.95 13.05
N PHE A 48 -12.69 0.96 13.46
CA PHE A 48 -12.17 -0.08 12.57
C PHE A 48 -12.73 -1.40 13.08
N GLY A 49 -13.27 -2.27 12.22
CA GLY A 49 -13.80 -3.53 12.72
C GLY A 49 -14.67 -4.36 11.78
N SER A 50 -14.86 -3.96 10.53
CA SER A 50 -15.50 -4.82 9.53
C SER A 50 -14.54 -5.10 8.37
N ASP A 51 -14.57 -6.33 7.87
CA ASP A 51 -13.77 -6.74 6.71
C ASP A 51 -14.08 -5.87 5.49
N LYS A 52 -15.36 -5.54 5.29
CA LYS A 52 -15.81 -4.61 4.24
C LYS A 52 -15.18 -3.23 4.37
N GLY A 53 -15.03 -2.72 5.59
CA GLY A 53 -14.36 -1.46 5.85
C GLY A 53 -12.87 -1.52 5.53
N GLY A 54 -12.23 -2.65 5.84
CA GLY A 54 -10.84 -2.92 5.47
C GLY A 54 -10.64 -2.98 3.95
N GLU A 55 -11.52 -3.66 3.22
CA GLU A 55 -11.49 -3.75 1.77
C GLU A 55 -11.68 -2.37 1.11
N SER A 56 -12.66 -1.60 1.59
CA SER A 56 -12.90 -0.22 1.12
C SER A 56 -11.69 0.69 1.36
N ALA A 57 -11.08 0.58 2.55
CA ALA A 57 -9.86 1.32 2.87
C ALA A 57 -8.71 0.91 1.94
N ALA A 58 -8.51 -0.39 1.70
CA ALA A 58 -7.46 -0.88 0.81
C ALA A 58 -7.60 -0.32 -0.62
N ILE A 59 -8.82 -0.24 -1.15
CA ILE A 59 -9.11 0.38 -2.45
C ILE A 59 -8.70 1.86 -2.45
N ILE A 60 -9.18 2.63 -1.45
CA ILE A 60 -8.87 4.07 -1.37
C ILE A 60 -7.36 4.30 -1.23
N TYR A 61 -6.69 3.59 -0.32
CA TYR A 61 -5.24 3.72 -0.14
C TYR A 61 -4.47 3.40 -1.43
N SER A 62 -4.86 2.34 -2.14
CA SER A 62 -4.22 1.97 -3.41
C SER A 62 -4.34 3.08 -4.45
N LEU A 63 -5.51 3.70 -4.57
CA LEU A 63 -5.76 4.81 -5.50
C LEU A 63 -4.93 6.05 -5.13
N LEU A 64 -4.92 6.45 -3.85
CA LEU A 64 -4.19 7.63 -3.40
C LEU A 64 -2.67 7.45 -3.50
N VAL A 65 -2.15 6.25 -3.20
CA VAL A 65 -0.72 5.93 -3.38
C VAL A 65 -0.37 5.94 -4.87
N THR A 66 -1.23 5.41 -5.74
CA THR A 66 -1.02 5.46 -7.19
C THR A 66 -0.96 6.91 -7.70
N CYS A 67 -1.82 7.80 -7.20
CA CYS A 67 -1.74 9.23 -7.53
C CYS A 67 -0.36 9.80 -7.18
N LYS A 68 0.12 9.55 -5.95
CA LYS A 68 1.44 10.02 -5.51
C LYS A 68 2.58 9.47 -6.37
N LEU A 69 2.53 8.19 -6.74
CA LEU A 69 3.54 7.55 -7.60
C LEU A 69 3.57 8.15 -9.01
N ASN A 70 2.46 8.71 -9.48
CA ASN A 70 2.36 9.37 -10.79
C ASN A 70 2.45 10.90 -10.70
N GLU A 71 2.92 11.43 -9.58
CA GLU A 71 3.04 12.89 -9.35
C GLU A 71 1.71 13.66 -9.47
N VAL A 72 0.59 12.98 -9.26
CA VAL A 72 -0.76 13.56 -9.23
C VAL A 72 -1.14 13.89 -7.79
N GLU A 73 -1.60 15.13 -7.56
CA GLU A 73 -2.08 15.55 -6.24
C GLU A 73 -3.36 14.77 -5.87
N PRO A 74 -3.34 13.94 -4.80
CA PRO A 74 -4.42 12.99 -4.53
C PRO A 74 -5.77 13.63 -4.15
N GLU A 75 -5.79 14.78 -3.48
CA GLU A 75 -7.04 15.45 -3.09
C GLU A 75 -7.80 15.96 -4.32
N ASN A 76 -7.10 16.64 -5.22
CA ASN A 76 -7.62 17.17 -6.48
C ASN A 76 -8.12 16.03 -7.35
N TRP A 77 -7.34 14.95 -7.50
CA TRP A 77 -7.78 13.76 -8.23
C TRP A 77 -9.07 13.19 -7.63
N LEU A 78 -9.12 13.01 -6.31
CA LEU A 78 -10.29 12.44 -5.65
C LEU A 78 -11.52 13.34 -5.82
N ARG A 79 -11.36 14.66 -5.68
CA ARG A 79 -12.42 15.65 -5.90
C ARG A 79 -12.95 15.58 -7.33
N GLU A 80 -12.06 15.55 -8.31
CA GLU A 80 -12.45 15.43 -9.72
C GLU A 80 -13.20 14.14 -10.01
N VAL A 81 -12.71 13.01 -9.50
CA VAL A 81 -13.35 11.71 -9.68
C VAL A 81 -14.74 11.72 -9.06
N ILE A 82 -14.90 12.16 -7.82
CA ILE A 82 -16.20 12.18 -7.14
C ILE A 82 -17.22 13.05 -7.90
N VAL A 83 -16.80 14.21 -8.41
CA VAL A 83 -17.68 15.10 -9.19
C VAL A 83 -18.09 14.45 -10.52
N LYS A 84 -17.16 13.79 -11.22
CA LYS A 84 -17.42 13.19 -12.54
C LYS A 84 -18.12 11.84 -12.45
N LEU A 85 -18.01 11.13 -11.32
CA LEU A 85 -18.43 9.73 -11.18
C LEU A 85 -19.92 9.53 -11.51
N ASN A 86 -20.78 10.46 -11.09
CA ASN A 86 -22.22 10.34 -11.28
C ASN A 86 -22.65 10.51 -12.75
N ASP A 87 -21.87 11.28 -13.51
CA ASP A 87 -22.15 11.57 -14.92
C ASP A 87 -21.39 10.64 -15.88
N TRP A 88 -20.55 9.74 -15.35
CA TRP A 88 -19.68 8.88 -16.15
C TRP A 88 -20.42 7.60 -16.60
N PRO A 89 -20.50 7.29 -17.90
CA PRO A 89 -21.18 6.10 -18.38
C PRO A 89 -20.43 4.83 -17.95
N SER A 90 -21.16 3.86 -17.38
CA SER A 90 -20.59 2.61 -16.84
C SER A 90 -19.98 1.69 -17.91
N ASN A 91 -20.44 1.81 -19.15
CA ASN A 91 -19.92 1.07 -20.30
C ASN A 91 -19.43 2.07 -21.35
N ARG A 92 -18.12 2.18 -21.49
CA ARG A 92 -17.46 2.75 -22.66
C ARG A 92 -16.58 1.66 -23.28
#